data_AF-A0A7S2M3X0-F1
#
_entry.id   AF-A0A7S2M3X0-F1
#
_cell.length_a   1.000
_cell.length_b   1.000
_cell.length_c   1.000
_cell.angle_alpha   90.00
_cell.angle_beta   90.00
_cell.angle_gamma   90.00
#
_symmetry.space_group_name_H-M   'P 1'
#
loop_
_entity.id
_entity.type
_entity.pdbx_description
1 polymer ?
#
loop_
_entity_poly.entity_id
_entity_poly.type
_entity_poly.pdbx_seq_one_letter_code
_entity_poly.pdbx_strand_id
1 'polypeptide(L)'
;GAGILLTIGMAFSVVSWNSINGKMGGLAGLITVGVIGFHSFKADGYAFVLRPMYGYLAVLLVGSIHISFFGANPLVKTLDPSTQNNHGNFSDQVALGLLVCAGAAAFYPDHLFMNLGPVEAQFTAPSPDLALMIRLVACLLFMWVVILSGVKWNPINGKVSGLCGFVCGGLTTYSTFKADQGVFVLRVFYVY
;
A
#
# COMPACT_ATOMS: atom_id res chain seq x y z
N GLY A 1 0.21 7.86 3.54
CA GLY A 1 -0.18 8.01 2.13
C GLY A 1 1.03 8.13 1.20
N ALA A 2 1.69 9.30 1.18
CA ALA A 2 2.79 9.59 0.24
C ALA A 2 3.97 8.61 0.33
N GLY A 3 4.38 8.21 1.53
CA GLY A 3 5.46 7.22 1.70
C GLY A 3 5.14 5.87 1.03
N ILE A 4 3.90 5.39 1.16
CA ILE A 4 3.46 4.13 0.53
C ILE A 4 3.46 4.24 -1.00
N LEU A 5 3.01 5.39 -1.54
CA LEU A 5 3.05 5.67 -2.98
C LEU A 5 4.49 5.68 -3.51
N LEU A 6 5.44 6.27 -2.77
CA LEU A 6 6.86 6.26 -3.12
C LEU A 6 7.38 4.82 -3.16
N THR A 7 7.09 4.03 -2.14
CA THR A 7 7.53 2.63 -2.11
C THR A 7 6.93 1.88 -3.31
N ILE A 8 5.64 2.05 -3.62
CA ILE A 8 4.99 1.36 -4.76
C ILE A 8 5.65 1.79 -6.08
N GLY A 9 5.92 3.08 -6.25
CA GLY A 9 6.63 3.60 -7.42
C GLY A 9 8.00 2.98 -7.60
N MET A 10 8.74 2.77 -6.51
CA MET A 10 10.01 2.06 -6.55
C MET A 10 9.83 0.57 -6.86
N ALA A 11 8.84 -0.10 -6.26
CA ALA A 11 8.53 -1.48 -6.62
C ALA A 11 8.23 -1.60 -8.12
N PHE A 12 7.46 -0.68 -8.69
CA PHE A 12 7.15 -0.67 -10.12
C PHE A 12 8.41 -0.49 -10.99
N SER A 13 9.40 0.29 -10.54
CA SER A 13 10.61 0.57 -11.32
C SER A 13 11.72 -0.47 -11.17
N VAL A 14 11.85 -1.10 -9.99
CA VAL A 14 13.00 -1.99 -9.69
C VAL A 14 12.65 -3.47 -9.69
N VAL A 15 11.37 -3.85 -9.59
CA VAL A 15 10.96 -5.25 -9.61
C VAL A 15 11.03 -5.83 -11.01
N SER A 16 11.63 -7.02 -11.11
CA SER A 16 11.54 -7.83 -12.31
C SER A 16 10.19 -8.56 -12.33
N TRP A 17 9.19 -7.93 -12.92
CA TRP A 17 7.86 -8.52 -13.09
C TRP A 17 7.93 -9.67 -14.10
N ASN A 18 7.35 -10.81 -13.75
CA ASN A 18 7.04 -11.91 -14.65
C ASN A 18 5.54 -11.90 -14.96
N SER A 19 5.09 -12.78 -15.86
CA SER A 19 3.70 -12.81 -16.31
C SER A 19 2.67 -13.10 -15.21
N ILE A 20 3.05 -13.75 -14.11
CA ILE A 20 2.14 -14.08 -13.01
C ILE A 20 2.09 -12.94 -12.02
N ASN A 21 3.24 -12.52 -11.49
CA ASN A 21 3.27 -11.47 -10.47
C ASN A 21 2.94 -10.07 -11.02
N GLY A 22 3.24 -9.79 -12.30
CA GLY A 22 2.83 -8.57 -12.98
C GLY A 22 1.31 -8.48 -13.12
N LYS A 23 0.65 -9.60 -13.45
CA LYS A 23 -0.81 -9.68 -13.49
C LYS A 23 -1.44 -9.53 -12.12
N MET A 24 -0.87 -10.16 -11.09
CA MET A 24 -1.39 -10.03 -9.72
C MET A 24 -1.23 -8.61 -9.17
N GLY A 25 -0.02 -8.04 -9.25
CA GLY A 25 0.23 -6.68 -8.78
C GLY A 25 -0.56 -5.64 -9.57
N GLY A 26 -0.68 -5.83 -10.88
CA GLY A 26 -1.47 -5.00 -11.75
C GLY A 26 -2.97 -5.09 -11.48
N LEU A 27 -3.52 -6.29 -11.25
CA LEU A 27 -4.91 -6.46 -10.81
C LEU A 27 -5.17 -5.77 -9.47
N ALA A 28 -4.27 -5.92 -8.50
CA ALA A 28 -4.38 -5.23 -7.22
C ALA A 28 -4.41 -3.71 -7.40
N GLY A 29 -3.57 -3.17 -8.30
CA GLY A 29 -3.59 -1.76 -8.66
C GLY A 29 -4.87 -1.31 -9.37
N LEU A 30 -5.41 -2.11 -10.29
CA LEU A 30 -6.70 -1.85 -10.94
C LEU A 30 -7.86 -1.84 -9.95
N ILE A 31 -7.88 -2.77 -8.99
CA ILE A 31 -8.86 -2.82 -7.90
C ILE A 31 -8.75 -1.55 -7.05
N THR A 32 -7.54 -1.16 -6.65
CA THR A 32 -7.30 0.09 -5.90
C THR A 32 -7.83 1.30 -6.66
N VAL A 33 -7.54 1.41 -7.95
CA VAL A 33 -8.03 2.53 -8.78
C VAL A 33 -9.56 2.52 -8.87
N GLY A 34 -10.18 1.37 -9.11
CA GLY A 34 -11.63 1.26 -9.21
C GLY A 34 -12.34 1.59 -7.91
N VAL A 35 -11.87 1.04 -6.78
CA VAL A 35 -12.46 1.27 -5.45
C VAL A 35 -12.34 2.73 -5.06
N ILE A 36 -11.15 3.33 -5.18
CA ILE A 36 -10.96 4.73 -4.78
C ILE A 36 -11.65 5.67 -5.77
N GLY A 37 -11.61 5.38 -7.07
CA GLY A 37 -12.33 6.15 -8.08
C GLY A 37 -13.83 6.19 -7.82
N PHE A 38 -14.44 5.04 -7.49
CA PHE A 38 -15.85 4.97 -7.13
C PHE A 38 -16.16 5.77 -5.86
N HIS A 39 -15.33 5.67 -4.82
CA HIS A 39 -15.55 6.40 -3.57
C HIS A 39 -15.33 7.91 -3.73
N SER A 40 -14.38 8.33 -4.56
CA SER A 40 -14.22 9.74 -4.93
C SER A 40 -15.44 10.25 -5.69
N PHE A 41 -15.91 9.52 -6.70
CA PHE A 41 -17.11 9.88 -7.46
C PHE A 41 -18.36 9.94 -6.58
N LYS A 42 -18.51 9.00 -5.64
CA LYS A 42 -19.58 9.01 -4.65
C LYS A 42 -19.47 10.20 -3.70
N ALA A 43 -18.26 10.54 -3.24
CA ALA A 43 -18.01 11.71 -2.40
C ALA A 43 -18.32 13.02 -3.13
N ASP A 44 -18.17 13.03 -4.47
CA ASP A 44 -18.55 14.13 -5.34
C ASP A 44 -20.06 14.13 -5.70
N GLY A 45 -20.90 13.38 -4.97
CA GLY A 45 -22.33 13.34 -5.21
C GLY A 45 -22.72 12.70 -6.54
N TYR A 46 -21.90 11.78 -7.05
CA TYR A 46 -22.04 11.17 -8.37
C TYR A 46 -21.92 12.16 -9.54
N ALA A 47 -21.18 13.26 -9.34
CA ALA A 47 -20.73 14.14 -10.40
C ALA A 47 -19.21 14.09 -10.50
N PHE A 48 -18.65 14.12 -11.71
CA PHE A 48 -17.20 14.19 -11.85
C PHE A 48 -16.70 15.60 -11.50
N VAL A 49 -15.87 15.70 -10.46
CA VAL A 49 -15.18 16.93 -10.07
C VAL A 49 -13.69 16.69 -10.16
N LEU A 50 -12.98 17.44 -11.01
CA LEU A 50 -11.53 17.26 -11.14
C LEU A 50 -10.83 17.62 -9.82
N ARG A 51 -10.15 16.62 -9.23
CA ARG A 51 -9.42 16.72 -7.96
C ARG A 51 -8.04 16.08 -8.09
N PRO A 52 -7.06 16.48 -7.25
CA PRO A 52 -5.75 15.83 -7.20
C PRO A 52 -5.82 14.31 -7.06
N MET A 53 -6.83 13.78 -6.35
CA MET A 53 -7.06 12.35 -6.20
C MET A 53 -7.14 11.63 -7.56
N TYR A 54 -7.92 12.14 -8.51
CA TYR A 54 -8.03 11.54 -9.84
C TYR A 54 -6.68 11.57 -10.58
N GLY A 55 -5.83 12.56 -10.33
CA GLY A 55 -4.45 12.58 -10.82
C GLY A 55 -3.60 11.44 -10.27
N TYR A 56 -3.68 11.17 -8.95
CA TYR A 56 -2.99 10.03 -8.34
C TYR A 56 -3.50 8.69 -8.89
N LEU A 57 -4.83 8.57 -9.06
CA LEU A 57 -5.44 7.38 -9.64
C LEU A 57 -5.02 7.17 -11.09
N ALA A 58 -4.87 8.23 -11.88
CA ALA A 58 -4.41 8.13 -13.26
C ALA A 58 -2.98 7.56 -13.33
N VAL A 59 -2.07 8.02 -12.46
CA VAL A 59 -0.69 7.49 -12.40
C VAL A 59 -0.70 6.02 -11.98
N LEU A 60 -1.48 5.66 -10.96
CA LEU A 60 -1.62 4.27 -10.53
C LEU A 60 -2.24 3.39 -11.62
N LEU A 61 -3.22 3.89 -12.36
CA LEU A 61 -3.87 3.18 -13.47
C LEU A 61 -2.88 2.87 -14.58
N VAL A 62 -2.11 3.86 -15.02
CA VAL A 62 -1.09 3.69 -16.07
C VAL A 62 -0.04 2.67 -15.62
N GLY A 63 0.47 2.78 -14.38
CA GLY A 63 1.41 1.81 -13.84
C GLY A 63 0.83 0.40 -13.76
N SER A 64 -0.42 0.26 -13.29
CA SER A 64 -1.11 -1.03 -13.16
C SER A 64 -1.35 -1.70 -14.51
N ILE A 65 -1.74 -0.94 -15.53
CA ILE A 65 -1.87 -1.42 -16.92
C ILE A 65 -0.49 -1.86 -17.44
N HIS A 66 0.54 -1.02 -17.24
CA HIS A 66 1.88 -1.33 -17.71
C HIS A 66 2.38 -2.68 -17.16
N ILE A 67 2.32 -2.90 -15.85
CA ILE A 67 2.79 -4.15 -15.24
C ILE A 67 1.90 -5.36 -15.57
N SER A 68 0.59 -5.15 -15.77
CA SER A 68 -0.35 -6.24 -16.11
C SER A 68 -0.10 -6.80 -17.51
N PHE A 69 0.20 -5.93 -18.47
CA PHE A 69 0.13 -6.26 -19.89
C PHE A 69 1.49 -6.14 -20.61
N PHE A 70 2.40 -5.31 -20.11
CA PHE A 70 3.63 -4.94 -20.83
C PHE A 70 4.91 -5.24 -20.03
N GLY A 71 4.82 -5.40 -18.70
CA GLY A 71 5.98 -5.57 -17.81
C GLY A 71 6.51 -7.01 -17.66
N ALA A 72 5.95 -8.00 -18.36
CA ALA A 72 6.29 -9.40 -18.10
C ALA A 72 7.63 -9.81 -18.72
N ASN A 73 8.69 -9.84 -17.91
CA ASN A 73 9.89 -10.59 -18.23
C ASN A 73 9.55 -12.09 -18.38
N PRO A 74 10.29 -12.84 -19.22
CA PRO A 74 10.10 -14.27 -19.34
C PRO A 74 10.24 -14.98 -17.98
N LEU A 75 9.37 -15.96 -17.72
CA LEU A 75 9.59 -16.88 -16.60
C LEU A 75 10.89 -17.64 -16.84
N VAL A 76 11.89 -17.45 -15.96
CA VAL A 76 13.12 -18.25 -16.00
C VAL A 76 12.74 -19.69 -15.68
N LYS A 77 12.81 -20.57 -16.69
CA LYS A 77 12.40 -21.99 -16.61
C LYS A 77 13.41 -22.89 -15.88
N THR A 78 14.63 -22.42 -15.66
CA THR A 78 15.66 -23.18 -14.94
C THR A 78 15.51 -22.96 -13.44
N LEU A 79 14.81 -23.88 -12.80
CA LEU A 79 14.76 -24.00 -11.34
C LEU A 79 16.14 -24.49 -10.86
N ASP A 80 17.05 -23.56 -10.56
CA ASP A 80 18.01 -23.83 -9.50
C ASP A 80 17.18 -23.96 -8.19
N PRO A 81 17.35 -24.98 -7.35
CA PRO A 81 16.68 -25.07 -6.05
C PRO A 81 16.80 -23.79 -5.19
N SER A 82 17.84 -22.99 -5.38
CA SER A 82 18.01 -21.66 -4.76
C SER A 82 17.02 -20.59 -5.28
N THR A 83 16.30 -20.88 -6.36
CA THR A 83 15.44 -19.96 -7.13
C THR A 83 13.95 -20.19 -6.96
N GLN A 84 13.54 -21.19 -6.18
CA GLN A 84 12.13 -21.47 -5.87
C GLN A 84 11.48 -20.22 -5.23
N ASN A 85 10.20 -19.96 -5.56
CA ASN A 85 9.47 -18.87 -4.93
C ASN A 85 9.36 -19.21 -3.43
N ASN A 86 10.18 -18.55 -2.62
CA ASN A 86 10.32 -18.85 -1.19
C ASN A 86 9.14 -18.28 -0.43
N HIS A 87 7.97 -18.88 -0.64
CA HIS A 87 6.85 -18.68 0.26
C HIS A 87 7.26 -19.14 1.67
N GLY A 88 6.80 -18.43 2.70
CA GLY A 88 7.15 -18.67 4.10
C GLY A 88 8.37 -17.90 4.62
N ASN A 89 8.90 -16.96 3.84
CA ASN A 89 9.95 -16.04 4.30
C ASN A 89 9.36 -14.88 5.13
N PHE A 90 10.23 -14.03 5.68
CA PHE A 90 9.78 -12.89 6.49
C PHE A 90 8.88 -11.89 5.72
N SER A 91 9.09 -11.70 4.40
CA SER A 91 8.23 -10.83 3.60
C SER A 91 6.79 -11.34 3.49
N ASP A 92 6.55 -12.65 3.54
CA ASP A 92 5.19 -13.20 3.58
C ASP A 92 4.51 -12.93 4.93
N GLN A 93 5.26 -12.97 6.03
CA GLN A 93 4.73 -12.61 7.35
C GLN A 93 4.35 -11.12 7.40
N VAL A 94 5.19 -10.25 6.81
CA VAL A 94 4.87 -8.83 6.65
C VAL A 94 3.66 -8.65 5.74
N ALA A 95 3.55 -9.41 4.64
CA ALA A 95 2.39 -9.36 3.75
C ALA A 95 1.09 -9.73 4.50
N LEU A 96 1.12 -10.76 5.35
CA LEU A 96 -0.04 -11.12 6.19
C LEU A 96 -0.38 -10.01 7.20
N GLY A 97 0.61 -9.41 7.86
CA GLY A 97 0.40 -8.26 8.74
C GLY A 97 -0.24 -7.08 8.01
N LEU A 98 0.29 -6.72 6.84
CA LEU A 98 -0.28 -5.65 6.00
C LEU A 98 -1.68 -5.98 5.49
N LEU A 99 -1.99 -7.25 5.24
CA LEU A 99 -3.34 -7.69 4.86
C LEU A 99 -4.32 -7.47 6.01
N VAL A 100 -3.94 -7.79 7.24
CA VAL A 100 -4.74 -7.51 8.44
C VAL A 100 -4.94 -6.01 8.61
N CYS A 101 -3.88 -5.20 8.51
CA CYS A 101 -3.98 -3.74 8.63
C CYS A 101 -4.86 -3.13 7.52
N ALA A 102 -4.68 -3.57 6.27
CA ALA A 102 -5.48 -3.14 5.13
C ALA A 102 -6.96 -3.50 5.33
N GLY A 103 -7.24 -4.75 5.74
CA GLY A 103 -8.60 -5.21 6.02
C GLY A 103 -9.24 -4.44 7.18
N ALA A 104 -8.53 -4.26 8.29
CA ALA A 104 -9.01 -3.49 9.43
C ALA A 104 -9.32 -2.04 9.05
N ALA A 105 -8.44 -1.38 8.31
CA ALA A 105 -8.66 0.00 7.86
C ALA A 105 -9.76 0.12 6.80
N ALA A 106 -9.92 -0.86 5.92
CA ALA A 106 -10.93 -0.84 4.86
C ALA A 106 -12.34 -1.16 5.37
N PHE A 107 -12.49 -2.17 6.23
CA PHE A 107 -13.78 -2.72 6.64
C PHE A 107 -14.21 -2.32 8.06
N TYR A 108 -13.26 -1.99 8.93
CA TYR A 108 -13.51 -1.64 10.33
C TYR A 108 -12.79 -0.34 10.74
N PRO A 109 -12.90 0.78 9.99
CA PRO A 109 -12.10 1.98 10.21
C PRO A 109 -12.33 2.63 11.58
N ASP A 110 -13.44 2.33 12.25
CA ASP A 110 -13.81 2.88 13.56
C ASP A 110 -12.74 2.65 14.63
N HIS A 111 -11.92 1.61 14.50
CA HIS A 111 -10.78 1.36 15.40
C HIS A 111 -9.75 2.49 15.43
N LEU A 112 -9.70 3.32 14.38
CA LEU A 112 -8.81 4.46 14.29
C LEU A 112 -9.35 5.68 15.06
N PHE A 113 -10.59 5.63 15.56
CA PHE A 113 -11.25 6.72 16.28
C PHE A 113 -11.54 6.38 17.75
N MET A 114 -11.12 5.20 18.22
CA MET A 114 -11.33 4.74 19.59
C MET A 114 -10.02 4.46 20.30
N ASN A 115 -10.03 4.65 21.62
CA ASN A 115 -8.93 4.24 22.48
C ASN A 115 -9.01 2.72 22.69
N LEU A 116 -7.89 2.04 22.49
CA LEU A 116 -7.73 0.60 22.61
C LEU A 116 -6.77 0.30 23.77
N GLY A 117 -7.27 0.48 25.00
CA GLY A 117 -6.47 0.32 26.22
C GLY A 117 -5.35 1.38 26.27
N PRO A 118 -4.05 0.99 26.27
CA PRO A 118 -2.94 1.95 26.29
C PRO A 118 -2.69 2.62 24.92
N VAL A 119 -3.37 2.19 23.86
CA VAL A 119 -3.25 2.77 22.52
C VAL A 119 -4.35 3.81 22.33
N GLU A 120 -3.99 5.08 22.20
CA GLU A 120 -4.93 6.17 21.94
C GLU A 120 -5.44 6.13 20.49
N ALA A 121 -6.65 6.66 20.28
CA ALA A 121 -7.27 6.78 18.96
C ALA A 121 -6.33 7.45 17.95
N GLN A 122 -6.30 7.05 16.69
CA GLN A 122 -5.45 7.70 15.70
C GLN A 122 -5.99 9.07 15.25
N PHE A 123 -7.31 9.20 15.19
CA PHE A 123 -8.01 10.38 14.71
C PHE A 123 -9.09 10.80 15.70
N THR A 124 -9.32 12.11 15.81
CA THR A 124 -10.28 12.68 16.78
C THR A 124 -11.72 12.57 16.31
N ALA A 125 -11.98 12.75 15.01
CA ALA A 125 -13.34 12.77 14.47
C ALA A 125 -13.36 12.30 13.01
N PRO A 126 -14.40 11.56 12.59
CA PRO A 126 -14.55 11.12 11.22
C PRO A 126 -14.90 12.31 10.30
N SER A 127 -14.44 12.23 9.06
CA SER A 127 -14.88 13.12 7.98
C SER A 127 -14.91 12.36 6.64
N PRO A 128 -15.68 12.82 5.64
CA PRO A 128 -15.70 12.19 4.32
C PRO A 128 -14.31 12.12 3.67
N ASP A 129 -13.54 13.21 3.77
CA ASP A 129 -12.19 13.28 3.20
C ASP A 129 -11.22 12.33 3.92
N LEU A 130 -11.30 12.26 5.25
CA LEU A 130 -10.49 11.33 6.04
C LEU A 130 -10.86 9.88 5.73
N ALA A 131 -12.15 9.57 5.58
CA ALA A 131 -12.60 8.24 5.20
C ALA A 131 -12.09 7.84 3.81
N LEU A 132 -12.01 8.79 2.87
CA LEU A 132 -11.40 8.54 1.56
C LEU A 132 -9.89 8.30 1.68
N MET A 133 -9.18 9.05 2.53
CA MET A 133 -7.75 8.83 2.78
C MET A 133 -7.48 7.47 3.43
N ILE A 134 -8.26 7.07 4.43
CA ILE A 134 -8.13 5.77 5.10
C ILE A 134 -8.30 4.65 4.07
N ARG A 135 -9.33 4.73 3.22
CA ARG A 135 -9.54 3.75 2.15
C ARG A 135 -8.41 3.74 1.14
N LEU A 136 -7.90 4.90 0.73
CA LEU A 136 -6.75 4.98 -0.18
C LEU A 136 -5.55 4.26 0.43
N VAL A 137 -5.20 4.59 1.68
CA VAL A 137 -4.08 3.94 2.37
C VAL A 137 -4.31 2.43 2.48
N ALA A 138 -5.51 1.98 2.85
CA ALA A 138 -5.85 0.56 2.93
C ALA A 138 -5.69 -0.16 1.57
N CYS A 139 -6.13 0.45 0.47
CA CYS A 139 -5.97 -0.12 -0.87
C CYS A 139 -4.50 -0.15 -1.31
N LEU A 140 -3.71 0.87 -0.97
CA LEU A 140 -2.27 0.88 -1.23
C LEU A 140 -1.53 -0.18 -0.39
N LEU A 141 -1.95 -0.42 0.86
CA LEU A 141 -1.44 -1.52 1.67
C LEU A 141 -1.80 -2.88 1.05
N PHE A 142 -3.02 -3.04 0.52
CA PHE A 142 -3.41 -4.24 -0.19
C PHE A 142 -2.56 -4.48 -1.45
N MET A 143 -2.22 -3.44 -2.22
CA MET A 143 -1.24 -3.58 -3.32
C MET A 143 0.09 -4.11 -2.80
N TRP A 144 0.56 -3.61 -1.66
CA TRP A 144 1.79 -4.09 -1.02
C TRP A 144 1.74 -5.56 -0.60
N VAL A 145 0.60 -6.05 -0.12
CA VAL A 145 0.41 -7.48 0.20
C VAL A 145 0.71 -8.32 -1.04
N VAL A 146 0.14 -7.94 -2.18
CA VAL A 146 0.30 -8.68 -3.44
C VAL A 146 1.73 -8.57 -3.98
N ILE A 147 2.38 -7.42 -3.82
CA ILE A 147 3.79 -7.23 -4.21
C ILE A 147 4.69 -8.10 -3.34
N LEU A 148 4.56 -8.06 -2.01
CA LEU A 148 5.43 -8.82 -1.10
C LEU A 148 5.26 -10.34 -1.24
N SER A 149 4.02 -10.81 -1.46
CA SER A 149 3.71 -12.24 -1.58
C SER A 149 3.98 -12.82 -2.98
N GLY A 150 3.93 -12.00 -4.03
CA GLY A 150 4.02 -12.47 -5.41
C GLY A 150 5.38 -12.23 -6.09
N VAL A 151 6.18 -11.30 -5.57
CA VAL A 151 7.41 -10.86 -6.25
C VAL A 151 8.64 -11.62 -5.75
N LYS A 152 9.47 -12.04 -6.71
CA LYS A 152 10.82 -12.51 -6.39
C LYS A 152 11.76 -11.32 -6.24
N TRP A 153 12.19 -11.08 -5.01
CA TRP A 153 13.16 -10.06 -4.67
C TRP A 153 14.57 -10.51 -5.04
N ASN A 154 15.30 -9.66 -5.77
CA ASN A 154 16.75 -9.71 -5.87
C ASN A 154 17.38 -8.77 -4.82
N PRO A 155 18.68 -8.87 -4.56
CA PRO A 155 19.32 -8.07 -3.50
C PRO A 155 19.19 -6.55 -3.71
N ILE A 156 19.16 -6.06 -4.96
CA ILE A 156 19.10 -4.63 -5.26
C ILE A 156 17.69 -4.11 -5.02
N ASN A 157 16.68 -4.73 -5.62
CA ASN A 157 15.31 -4.25 -5.50
C ASN A 157 14.72 -4.46 -4.09
N GLY A 158 15.16 -5.50 -3.36
CA GLY A 158 14.89 -5.65 -1.93
C GLY A 158 15.47 -4.51 -1.09
N LYS A 159 16.74 -4.13 -1.32
CA LYS A 159 17.39 -3.02 -0.59
C LYS A 159 16.73 -1.67 -0.86
N VAL A 160 16.43 -1.37 -2.13
CA VAL A 160 15.77 -0.11 -2.52
C VAL A 160 14.37 -0.03 -1.90
N SER A 161 13.59 -1.10 -1.97
CA SER A 161 12.25 -1.13 -1.38
C SER A 161 12.29 -1.05 0.14
N GLY A 162 13.26 -1.71 0.79
CA GLY A 162 13.50 -1.58 2.23
C GLY A 162 13.83 -0.16 2.66
N LEU A 163 14.69 0.55 1.92
CA LEU A 163 15.01 1.96 2.18
C LEU A 163 13.76 2.84 2.08
N CYS A 164 12.91 2.63 1.07
CA CYS A 164 11.63 3.33 0.98
C CYS A 164 10.68 2.98 2.12
N GLY A 165 10.70 1.73 2.60
CA GLY A 165 10.02 1.31 3.82
C GLY A 165 10.47 2.13 5.04
N PHE A 166 11.78 2.30 5.23
CA PHE A 166 12.33 3.15 6.30
C PHE A 166 11.89 4.61 6.18
N VAL A 167 11.93 5.18 4.97
CA VAL A 167 11.45 6.56 4.75
C VAL A 167 9.95 6.67 5.04
N CYS A 168 9.15 5.70 4.60
CA CYS A 168 7.72 5.69 4.83
C CYS A 168 7.37 5.58 6.32
N GLY A 169 8.00 4.63 7.04
CA GLY A 169 7.83 4.47 8.48
C GLY A 169 8.30 5.69 9.25
N GLY A 170 9.51 6.19 8.95
CA GLY A 170 10.06 7.39 9.59
C GLY A 170 9.19 8.64 9.39
N LEU A 171 8.68 8.87 8.18
CA LEU A 171 7.74 9.96 7.91
C LEU A 171 6.42 9.78 8.66
N THR A 172 5.88 8.56 8.71
CA THR A 172 4.61 8.26 9.41
C THR A 172 4.76 8.51 10.92
N THR A 173 5.83 7.99 11.52
CA THR A 173 6.19 8.20 12.92
C THR A 173 6.40 9.69 13.22
N TYR A 174 7.18 10.39 12.40
CA TYR A 174 7.45 11.82 12.59
C TYR A 174 6.19 12.68 12.45
N SER A 175 5.35 12.40 11.45
CA SER A 175 4.07 13.10 11.29
C SER A 175 3.13 12.85 12.46
N THR A 176 3.09 11.62 12.98
CA THR A 176 2.29 11.28 14.17
C THR A 176 2.81 12.04 15.40
N PHE A 177 4.12 12.06 15.62
CA PHE A 177 4.75 12.81 16.71
C PHE A 177 4.49 14.32 16.64
N LYS A 178 4.48 14.88 15.42
CA LYS A 178 4.10 16.29 15.21
C LYS A 178 2.62 16.53 15.46
N ALA A 179 1.74 15.60 15.07
CA ALA A 179 0.32 15.68 15.40
C ALA A 179 0.09 15.61 16.92
N ASP A 180 0.95 14.89 17.64
CA ASP A 180 0.98 14.83 19.10
C ASP A 180 1.73 16.01 19.76
N GLN A 181 1.96 17.10 19.04
CA GLN A 181 2.61 18.31 19.54
C GLN A 181 4.00 18.07 20.13
N GLY A 182 4.69 17.03 19.68
CA GLY A 182 6.02 16.66 20.17
C GLY A 182 6.01 15.85 21.47
N VAL A 183 4.87 15.31 21.88
CA VAL A 183 4.76 14.35 22.98
C VAL A 183 4.54 12.96 22.39
N PHE A 184 5.27 11.95 22.87
CA PHE A 184 4.99 10.59 22.44
C PHE A 184 3.69 10.10 23.07
N VAL A 185 2.70 9.80 22.22
CA VAL A 185 1.44 9.17 22.60
C VAL A 185 1.36 7.85 21.85
N LEU A 186 1.23 6.71 22.53
CA LEU A 186 1.14 5.43 21.84
C LEU A 186 -0.15 5.38 21.01
N ARG A 187 -0.01 5.33 19.69
CA ARG A 187 -1.08 5.24 18.69
C ARG A 187 -0.78 4.14 17.69
N VAL A 188 -1.82 3.70 16.98
CA VAL A 188 -1.72 2.63 15.96
C VAL A 188 -0.61 2.92 14.93
N PHE A 189 -0.42 4.18 14.51
CA PHE A 189 0.58 4.53 13.49
C PHE A 189 2.04 4.52 13.96
N TYR A 190 2.31 4.35 15.27
CA TYR A 190 3.67 4.06 15.76
C TYR A 190 4.00 2.57 15.71
N VAL A 191 2.98 1.71 15.62
CA VAL A 191 3.10 0.24 15.62
C VAL A 191 3.01 -0.32 14.20
N TYR A 192 2.29 0.36 13.32
CA TYR A 192 2.26 0.11 11.87
C TYR A 192 3.62 0.39 11.21
#